data_AF-A0A8H4PT83-F1
#
_entry.id   AF-A0A8H4PT83-F1
#
_cell.length_a   1.000
_cell.length_b   1.000
_cell.length_c   1.000
_cell.angle_alpha   90.00
_cell.angle_beta   90.00
_cell.angle_gamma   90.00
#
_symmetry.space_group_name_H-M   'P 1'
#
loop_
_entity.id
_entity.type
_entity.pdbx_description
1 polymer ?
#
loop_
_entity_poly.entity_id
_entity_poly.type
_entity_poly.pdbx_seq_one_letter_code
_entity_poly.pdbx_strand_id
1 'polypeptide(L)'
;MVITTSTDISYTDPLKRTDSADLAVKLYSQRDTRDLAQAVVRCTPQASGGLTWHTGGTDPAAPTHLTVDYGNSYGQHVTTKHVKRDGDRKL
;
A
#
# COMPACT_ATOMS: atom_id res chain seq x y z
N MET A 1 9.63 13.82 -3.04
CA MET A 1 8.28 14.00 -3.61
C MET A 1 7.32 13.11 -2.83
N VAL A 2 6.03 13.41 -2.92
CA VAL A 2 4.97 12.67 -2.23
C VAL A 2 3.91 12.23 -3.22
N ILE A 3 3.28 11.09 -2.96
CA ILE A 3 2.19 10.57 -3.78
C ILE A 3 0.95 11.41 -3.50
N THR A 4 0.51 12.19 -4.49
CA THR A 4 -0.67 13.06 -4.36
C THR A 4 -1.85 12.58 -5.21
N THR A 5 -1.56 11.87 -6.30
CA THR A 5 -2.58 11.41 -7.24
C THR A 5 -2.79 9.91 -7.13
N SER A 6 -3.96 9.46 -7.57
CA SER A 6 -4.27 8.03 -7.67
C SER A 6 -3.56 7.38 -8.87
N THR A 7 -3.08 8.14 -9.85
CA THR A 7 -2.34 7.60 -11.02
C THR A 7 -0.94 7.11 -10.66
N ASP A 8 -0.37 7.58 -9.55
CA ASP A 8 0.93 7.17 -9.03
C ASP A 8 0.86 5.85 -8.21
N ILE A 9 -0.35 5.29 -8.06
CA ILE A 9 -0.63 4.08 -7.29
C ILE A 9 -1.11 2.99 -8.24
N SER A 10 -0.32 1.91 -8.31
CA SER A 10 -0.66 0.70 -9.04
C SER A 10 -1.03 -0.43 -8.06
N TYR A 11 -1.77 -1.42 -8.54
CA TYR A 11 -2.19 -2.58 -7.76
C TYR A 11 -1.77 -3.84 -8.52
N THR A 12 -1.29 -4.86 -7.80
CA THR A 12 -1.02 -6.17 -8.41
C THR A 12 -2.30 -6.86 -8.86
N ASP A 13 -3.43 -6.61 -8.18
CA ASP A 13 -4.78 -6.98 -8.63
C ASP A 13 -5.64 -5.70 -8.71
N PRO A 14 -5.88 -5.16 -9.93
CA PRO A 14 -6.65 -3.93 -10.13
C PRO A 14 -8.08 -3.98 -9.56
N LEU A 15 -8.69 -5.16 -9.46
CA LEU A 15 -10.05 -5.33 -8.93
C LEU A 15 -10.13 -5.08 -7.41
N LYS A 16 -8.98 -4.95 -6.74
CA LYS A 16 -8.88 -4.66 -5.29
C LYS A 16 -8.65 -3.19 -4.98
N ARG A 17 -8.61 -2.34 -6.00
CA ARG A 17 -8.50 -0.90 -5.80
C ARG A 17 -9.74 -0.38 -5.07
N THR A 18 -9.50 0.40 -4.01
CA THR A 18 -10.55 1.11 -3.29
C THR A 18 -10.05 2.50 -2.91
N ASP A 19 -10.97 3.46 -2.76
CA ASP A 19 -10.61 4.82 -2.33
C ASP A 19 -9.89 4.84 -0.97
N SER A 20 -10.30 3.94 -0.06
CA SER A 20 -9.66 3.78 1.25
C SER A 20 -8.19 3.34 1.14
N ALA A 21 -7.87 2.50 0.16
CA ALA A 21 -6.51 2.02 -0.05
C ALA A 21 -5.63 3.09 -0.71
N ASP A 22 -6.16 3.80 -1.70
CA ASP A 22 -5.48 4.95 -2.31
C ASP A 22 -5.18 6.03 -1.28
N LEU A 23 -6.15 6.35 -0.41
CA LEU A 23 -5.98 7.33 0.65
C LEU A 23 -4.90 6.90 1.65
N ALA A 24 -4.90 5.64 2.08
CA ALA A 24 -3.91 5.13 3.03
C ALA A 24 -2.48 5.22 2.48
N VAL A 25 -2.28 4.86 1.21
CA VAL A 25 -0.98 4.98 0.51
C VAL A 25 -0.52 6.44 0.47
N LYS A 26 -1.41 7.37 0.09
CA LYS A 26 -1.10 8.80 0.05
C LYS A 26 -0.70 9.33 1.43
N LEU A 27 -1.51 9.04 2.46
CA LEU A 27 -1.26 9.49 3.84
C LEU A 27 0.06 8.96 4.38
N TYR A 28 0.41 7.71 4.11
CA TYR A 28 1.71 7.18 4.49
C TYR A 28 2.83 7.94 3.77
N SER A 29 2.72 8.14 2.45
CA SER A 29 3.76 8.84 1.68
C SER A 29 4.01 10.27 2.14
N GLN A 30 2.99 10.96 2.66
CA GLN A 30 3.10 12.31 3.20
C GLN A 30 3.82 12.37 4.56
N ARG A 31 3.82 11.28 5.33
CA ARG A 31 4.46 11.19 6.65
C ARG A 31 5.92 10.72 6.56
N ASP A 32 6.28 10.07 5.46
CA ASP A 32 7.64 9.59 5.22
C ASP A 32 8.49 10.73 4.63
N THR A 33 9.72 10.91 5.12
CA THR A 33 10.59 12.01 4.68
C THR A 33 11.40 11.68 3.43
N ARG A 34 11.31 10.44 2.92
CA ARG A 34 12.00 9.98 1.71
C ARG A 34 11.29 10.42 0.42
N ASP A 35 11.97 10.28 -0.72
CA ASP A 35 11.35 10.50 -2.03
C ASP A 35 10.44 9.31 -2.39
N LEU A 36 9.15 9.40 -2.05
CA LEU A 36 8.14 8.40 -2.39
C LEU A 36 7.23 8.99 -3.47
N ALA A 37 7.54 8.70 -4.73
CA ALA A 37 6.82 9.25 -5.88
C ALA A 37 5.84 8.25 -6.51
N GLN A 38 6.02 6.95 -6.27
CA GLN A 38 5.19 5.88 -6.84
C GLN A 38 4.92 4.79 -5.80
N ALA A 39 3.81 4.08 -5.94
CA ALA A 39 3.48 2.94 -5.10
C ALA A 39 2.90 1.77 -5.90
N VAL A 40 3.24 0.56 -5.45
CA VAL A 40 2.61 -0.69 -5.88
C VAL A 40 1.97 -1.34 -4.66
N VAL A 41 0.65 -1.35 -4.61
CA VAL A 41 -0.10 -2.10 -3.61
C VAL A 41 -0.07 -3.58 -3.99
N ARG A 42 0.60 -4.37 -3.14
CA ARG A 42 0.53 -5.83 -3.15
C ARG A 42 -0.73 -6.22 -2.40
N CYS A 43 -1.68 -6.86 -3.07
CA CYS A 43 -2.91 -7.33 -2.43
C CYS A 43 -2.57 -8.31 -1.31
N THR A 44 -3.19 -8.14 -0.13
CA THR A 44 -2.81 -8.73 1.16
C THR A 44 -2.86 -10.26 1.21
N PRO A 45 -1.98 -10.94 1.96
CA PRO A 45 -1.91 -12.40 2.07
C PRO A 45 -3.23 -13.03 2.56
N GLN A 46 -3.57 -14.21 2.02
CA GLN A 46 -4.48 -15.14 2.68
C GLN A 46 -3.70 -15.75 3.85
N ALA A 47 -4.17 -15.57 5.09
CA ALA A 47 -3.52 -16.13 6.25
C ALA A 47 -3.50 -17.67 6.16
N SER A 48 -2.35 -18.27 5.88
CA SER A 48 -2.12 -19.69 6.04
C SER A 48 -0.92 -19.89 6.97
N GLY A 49 -1.14 -20.47 8.14
CA GLY A 49 -0.08 -21.05 8.96
C GLY A 49 0.93 -20.10 9.61
N GLY A 50 0.63 -18.81 9.74
CA GLY A 50 1.28 -17.94 10.74
C GLY A 50 2.60 -17.26 10.38
N LEU A 51 3.17 -17.39 9.16
CA LEU A 51 4.53 -16.86 8.91
C LEU A 51 4.84 -16.21 7.54
N THR A 52 3.89 -15.83 6.69
CA THR A 52 4.25 -15.25 5.37
C THR A 52 3.44 -14.00 4.99
N TRP A 53 3.95 -12.84 5.42
CA TRP A 53 3.46 -11.52 5.00
C TRP A 53 3.99 -11.07 3.61
N HIS A 54 4.68 -11.96 2.89
CA HIS A 54 5.38 -11.64 1.63
C HIS A 54 4.80 -12.30 0.37
N THR A 55 3.61 -12.89 0.43
CA THR A 55 2.98 -13.48 -0.75
C THR A 55 1.55 -12.95 -0.85
N GLY A 56 1.31 -12.16 -1.91
CA GLY A 56 0.06 -11.44 -2.07
C GLY A 56 -1.13 -12.37 -2.13
N GLY A 57 -2.14 -12.09 -1.30
CA GLY A 57 -3.42 -12.78 -1.33
C GLY A 57 -4.45 -11.93 -2.04
N THR A 58 -5.53 -12.60 -2.43
CA THR A 58 -6.54 -12.09 -3.36
C THR A 58 -7.84 -11.68 -2.65
N ASP A 59 -7.86 -11.66 -1.32
CA ASP A 59 -9.07 -11.38 -0.55
C ASP A 59 -9.35 -9.85 -0.49
N PRO A 60 -10.41 -9.35 -1.15
CA PRO A 60 -10.78 -7.93 -1.11
C PRO A 60 -11.31 -7.49 0.26
N ALA A 61 -11.80 -8.43 1.07
CA ALA A 61 -12.35 -8.24 2.40
C ALA A 61 -11.31 -8.45 3.52
N ALA A 62 -10.06 -8.80 3.17
CA ALA A 62 -8.97 -8.90 4.13
C ALA A 62 -8.89 -7.60 4.95
N PRO A 63 -9.14 -7.66 6.27
CA PRO A 63 -9.43 -6.48 7.03
C PRO A 63 -8.15 -5.65 7.20
N THR A 64 -8.29 -4.37 6.86
CA THR A 64 -7.51 -3.23 7.36
C THR A 64 -6.05 -3.06 6.94
N HIS A 65 -5.30 -4.06 6.48
CA HIS A 65 -3.87 -3.88 6.18
C HIS A 65 -3.58 -3.91 4.67
N LEU A 66 -2.56 -3.18 4.21
CA LEU A 66 -2.06 -3.14 2.82
C LEU A 66 -0.56 -3.35 2.84
N THR A 67 -0.04 -4.19 1.96
CA THR A 67 1.41 -4.25 1.70
C THR A 67 1.70 -3.34 0.52
N VAL A 68 2.56 -2.34 0.71
CA VAL A 68 2.82 -1.31 -0.30
C VAL A 68 4.32 -1.21 -0.53
N ASP A 69 4.74 -1.42 -1.78
CA ASP A 69 6.09 -1.10 -2.24
C ASP A 69 6.10 0.35 -2.75
N TYR A 70 6.88 1.20 -2.10
CA TYR A 70 7.10 2.57 -2.55
C TYR A 70 8.37 2.68 -3.37
N GLY A 71 8.27 3.45 -4.46
CA GLY A 71 9.38 3.81 -5.32
C GLY A 71 9.59 5.32 -5.39
N ASN A 72 10.80 5.71 -5.78
CA ASN A 72 11.15 7.10 -6.05
C ASN A 72 10.70 7.54 -7.45
N SER A 73 11.00 8.78 -7.81
CA SER A 73 10.66 9.36 -9.12
C SER A 73 11.33 8.65 -10.33
N TYR A 74 12.36 7.85 -10.08
CA TYR A 74 13.05 7.04 -11.09
C TYR A 74 12.52 5.59 -11.17
N GLY A 75 11.45 5.27 -10.45
CA GLY A 75 10.89 3.91 -10.39
C GLY A 75 11.73 2.93 -9.58
N GLN A 76 12.72 3.39 -8.82
CA GLN A 76 13.55 2.54 -7.98
C GLN A 76 12.85 2.29 -6.65
N HIS A 77 12.92 1.05 -6.16
CA HIS A 77 12.39 0.69 -4.85
C HIS A 77 13.06 1.48 -3.73
N VAL A 78 12.26 2.07 -2.84
CA VAL A 78 12.71 2.79 -1.65
C VAL A 78 12.40 2.02 -0.38
N THR A 79 11.18 1.48 -0.27
CA THR A 79 10.74 0.76 0.93
C THR A 79 9.50 -0.07 0.67
N THR A 80 9.36 -1.17 1.41
CA THR A 80 8.08 -1.87 1.59
C THR A 80 7.49 -1.51 2.95
N LYS A 81 6.18 -1.26 3.02
CA LYS A 81 5.48 -0.92 4.27
C LYS A 81 4.12 -1.60 4.35
N HIS A 82 3.73 -1.92 5.58
CA HIS A 82 2.38 -2.31 5.90
C HIS A 82 1.59 -1.07 6.33
N VAL A 83 0.57 -0.70 5.55
CA VAL A 83 -0.23 0.50 5.76
C VAL A 83 -1.65 0.08 6.15
N LYS A 84 -2.19 0.69 7.21
CA LYS A 84 -3.59 0.45 7.58
C LYS A 84 -4.52 1.30 6.71
N ARG A 85 -5.58 0.71 6.15
CA ARG A 85 -6.62 1.41 5.37
C ARG A 85 -7.29 2.53 6.18
N ASP A 86 -7.50 2.29 7.47
CA ASP A 86 -8.17 3.25 8.37
C ASP A 86 -7.22 4.31 8.96
N GLY A 87 -5.97 4.36 8.49
CA GLY A 87 -5.04 5.45 8.83
C GLY A 87 -4.93 5.72 10.33
N ASP A 88 -4.85 4.69 11.18
CA ASP A 88 -4.74 4.84 12.64
C ASP A 88 -5.75 5.84 13.24
N ARG A 89 -7.00 5.85 12.71
CA ARG A 89 -8.09 6.65 13.26
C ARG A 89 -8.51 6.07 14.61
N LYS A 90 -7.73 6.37 15.66
CA LYS A 90 -8.29 6.51 17.00
C LYS A 90 -9.26 7.69 16.93
N LEU A 91 -10.55 7.37 16.80
CA LEU A 91 -11.61 8.23 17.32
C LEU A 91 -11.48 8.26 18.86
#